data_AF-A0A3D2QZS4-F1
#
_entry.id   AF-A0A3D2QZS4-F1
#
_cell.length_a   1.000
_cell.length_b   1.000
_cell.length_c   1.000
_cell.angle_alpha   90.00
_cell.angle_beta   90.00
_cell.angle_gamma   90.00
#
_symmetry.space_group_name_H-M   'P 1'
#
loop_
_entity.id
_entity.type
_entity.pdbx_description
1 polymer ?
#
loop_
_entity_poly.entity_id
_entity_poly.type
_entity_poly.pdbx_seq_one_letter_code
_entity_poly.pdbx_strand_id
1 'polypeptide(L)' 'MYGVTDDILRKKDAEFIITIKAFDESSAQVVYSRTSYKANEVRWGEKFAYIIDHSAVGLSIDASRLGESYQADLNL' A
#
# COMPACT_ATOMS: atom_id res chain seq x y z
N MET A 1 -13.77 -1.18 -4.78
CA MET A 1 -15.04 -0.89 -4.07
C MET A 1 -15.95 -0.15 -5.02
N TYR A 2 -17.04 -0.75 -5.47
CA TYR A 2 -17.95 -0.12 -6.44
C TYR A 2 -18.81 0.95 -5.76
N GLY A 3 -18.88 2.16 -6.32
CA GLY A 3 -19.72 3.25 -5.80
C GLY A 3 -19.27 3.89 -4.48
N VAL A 4 -18.04 3.63 -4.03
CA VAL A 4 -17.48 4.26 -2.82
C VAL A 4 -16.65 5.48 -3.21
N THR A 5 -16.93 6.62 -2.58
CA THR A 5 -16.17 7.87 -2.70
C THR A 5 -15.38 8.13 -1.41
N ASP A 6 -14.41 9.04 -1.45
CA ASP A 6 -13.67 9.51 -0.26
C ASP A 6 -14.61 9.97 0.87
N ASP A 7 -15.62 10.77 0.53
CA ASP A 7 -16.63 11.26 1.48
C ASP A 7 -17.39 10.12 2.17
N ILE A 8 -17.82 9.11 1.40
CA ILE A 8 -18.51 7.94 1.95
C ILE A 8 -17.59 7.18 2.90
N LEU A 9 -16.31 7.05 2.54
CA LEU A 9 -15.30 6.32 3.32
C LEU A 9 -15.06 7.00 4.67
N ARG A 10 -14.93 8.34 4.68
CA ARG A 10 -14.76 9.14 5.90
C ARG A 10 -16.01 9.15 6.76
N LYS A 11 -17.20 9.36 6.18
CA LYS A 11 -18.47 9.40 6.94
C LYS A 11 -18.79 8.08 7.63
N LYS A 12 -18.34 6.96 7.07
CA LYS A 12 -18.56 5.62 7.62
C LYS A 12 -17.50 5.17 8.62
N ASP A 13 -16.49 6.00 8.92
CA ASP A 13 -15.34 5.65 9.76
C ASP A 13 -14.73 4.29 9.35
N ALA A 14 -14.56 4.09 8.03
CA ALA A 14 -14.10 2.82 7.51
C ALA A 14 -12.62 2.55 7.86
N GLU A 15 -12.27 1.28 8.02
CA GLU A 15 -10.91 0.82 8.30
C GLU A 15 -10.55 -0.35 7.37
N PHE A 16 -9.38 -0.27 6.74
CA PHE A 16 -8.80 -1.33 5.93
C PHE A 16 -7.82 -2.12 6.78
N ILE A 17 -8.01 -3.44 6.88
CA ILE A 17 -7.08 -4.33 7.57
C ILE A 17 -6.34 -5.16 6.52
N ILE A 18 -5.02 -5.00 6.48
CA ILE A 18 -4.13 -5.75 5.59
C ILE A 18 -3.45 -6.84 6.41
N THR A 19 -3.55 -8.09 5.94
CA THR A 19 -2.86 -9.23 6.53
C THR A 19 -1.95 -9.87 5.50
N ILE A 20 -0.67 -9.98 5.82
CA ILE A 20 0.32 -10.72 5.04
C ILE A 20 0.62 -12.02 5.79
N LYS A 21 0.38 -13.15 5.12
CA LYS A 21 0.73 -14.48 5.61
C LYS A 21 1.90 -15.00 4.80
N ALA A 22 2.96 -15.43 5.45
CA ALA A 22 4.12 -16.02 4.80
C ALA A 22 4.59 -17.26 5.57
N PHE A 23 5.28 -18.16 4.87
CA PHE A 23 6.08 -19.19 5.51
C PHE A 23 7.52 -18.68 5.59
N ASP A 24 8.05 -18.56 6.80
CA ASP A 24 9.45 -18.20 7.00
C ASP A 24 10.29 -19.48 7.03
N GLU A 25 11.08 -19.67 5.98
CA GLU A 25 11.97 -20.84 5.84
C GLU A 25 13.03 -20.90 6.95
N SER A 26 13.47 -19.76 7.48
CA SER A 26 14.52 -19.72 8.51
C SER A 26 14.05 -20.27 9.84
N SER A 27 12.79 -19.99 10.21
CA SER A 27 12.17 -20.47 11.45
C SER A 27 11.29 -21.71 11.24
N ALA A 28 11.06 -22.13 10.00
CA ALA A 28 10.12 -23.18 9.59
C ALA A 28 8.69 -22.97 10.14
N GLN A 29 8.26 -21.72 10.22
CA GLN A 29 6.96 -21.34 10.79
C GLN A 29 6.16 -20.46 9.83
N VAL A 30 4.84 -20.49 10.00
CA VAL A 30 3.93 -19.55 9.33
C VAL A 30 3.85 -18.27 10.14
N VAL A 31 4.26 -17.16 9.54
CA VAL A 31 4.22 -15.82 10.13
C VAL A 31 3.05 -15.01 9.57
N TYR A 32 2.49 -14.13 10.41
CA TYR A 32 1.42 -13.23 10.04
C TYR A 32 1.81 -11.80 10.41
N SER A 33 1.84 -10.90 9.44
CA SER A 33 1.95 -9.46 9.65
C SER A 33 0.61 -8.79 9.41
N ARG A 34 0.22 -7.86 10.30
CA ARG A 34 -1.05 -7.14 10.22
C ARG A 34 -0.81 -5.64 10.37
N THR A 35 -1.48 -4.86 9.52
CA THR A 35 -1.51 -3.40 9.58
C THR A 35 -2.92 -2.94 9.25
N SER A 36 -3.36 -1.83 9.82
CA SER A 36 -4.63 -1.21 9.45
C SER A 36 -4.46 0.24 9.06
N TYR A 37 -5.40 0.71 8.24
CA TYR A 37 -5.47 2.09 7.77
C TYR A 37 -6.92 2.58 7.89
N LYS A 38 -7.14 3.58 8.73
CA LYS A 38 -8.42 4.28 8.83
C LYS A 38 -8.67 5.17 7.62
N ALA A 39 -9.93 5.57 7.44
CA ALA A 39 -10.34 6.44 6.34
C ALA A 39 -9.50 7.71 6.18
N ASN A 40 -9.01 8.28 7.28
CA ASN A 40 -8.17 9.49 7.28
C ASN A 40 -6.70 9.22 6.91
N GLU A 41 -6.25 7.97 6.94
CA GLU A 41 -4.89 7.55 6.54
C GLU A 41 -4.83 7.19 5.04
N VAL A 42 -5.99 7.04 4.39
CA VAL A 42 -6.10 6.82 2.95
C VAL A 42 -5.97 8.14 2.20
N ARG A 43 -4.96 8.21 1.32
CA ARG A 43 -4.77 9.33 0.39
C ARG A 43 -5.52 9.06 -0.90
N TRP A 44 -6.70 9.66 -1.05
CA TRP A 44 -7.53 9.51 -2.25
C TRP A 44 -6.93 10.24 -3.44
N GLY A 45 -7.03 9.65 -4.64
CA GLY A 45 -6.48 10.27 -5.86
C GLY A 45 -4.95 10.27 -5.90
N GLU A 46 -4.28 9.35 -5.20
CA GLU A 46 -2.82 9.24 -5.23
C GLU A 46 -2.34 7.92 -5.80
N LYS A 47 -1.16 7.99 -6.41
CA LYS A 47 -0.41 6.86 -6.94
C LYS A 47 0.97 6.80 -6.28
N PHE A 48 1.43 5.60 -5.95
CA PHE A 48 2.79 5.40 -5.43
C PHE A 48 3.85 5.77 -6.46
N ALA A 49 4.91 6.43 -5.99
CA ALA A 49 6.11 6.66 -6.79
C ALA A 49 6.78 5.32 -7.14
N TYR A 50 7.33 5.24 -8.35
CA TYR A 50 8.14 4.10 -8.73
C TYR A 50 9.53 4.24 -8.09
N ILE A 51 9.90 3.27 -7.25
CA ILE A 51 11.15 3.27 -6.45
C ILE A 51 12.15 2.20 -6.91
N ILE A 52 11.81 1.51 -7.99
CA ILE A 52 12.64 0.46 -8.59
C ILE A 52 13.39 1.09 -9.75
N ASP A 53 14.68 0.78 -9.89
CA ASP A 53 15.47 1.20 -11.04
C ASP A 53 16.18 -0.01 -11.67
N HIS A 54 16.22 -0.01 -12.99
CA HIS A 54 16.82 -1.06 -13.80
C HIS A 54 18.16 -0.56 -14.34
N SER A 55 19.25 -1.14 -13.85
CA SER A 55 20.59 -0.89 -14.36
C SER A 55 21.08 -2.08 -15.20
N ALA A 56 22.14 -1.86 -15.99
CA ALA A 56 22.79 -2.94 -16.73
C ALA A 56 23.34 -4.07 -15.83
N VAL A 57 23.49 -3.82 -14.52
CA VAL A 57 24.07 -4.72 -13.53
C VAL A 57 23.02 -5.39 -12.63
N GLY A 58 21.75 -5.01 -12.75
CA GLY A 58 20.66 -5.57 -11.96
C GLY A 58 19.59 -4.56 -11.55
N LEU A 59 18.68 -5.02 -10.69
CA LEU A 59 17.59 -4.24 -10.11
C LEU A 59 18.05 -3.56 -8.83
N SER A 60 17.78 -2.26 -8.68
CA SER A 60 17.96 -1.54 -7.42
C SER A 60 16.62 -1.02 -6.90
N ILE A 61 16.48 -0.94 -5.58
CA ILE A 61 15.27 -0.49 -4.90
C ILE A 61 15.67 0.58 -3.89
N ASP A 62 15.11 1.78 -4.02
CA ASP A 62 15.31 2.85 -3.05
C ASP A 62 14.29 2.75 -1.90
N ALA A 63 14.69 2.05 -0.84
CA ALA A 63 13.84 1.85 0.33
C ALA A 63 13.52 3.15 1.09
N SER A 64 14.30 4.23 0.91
CA SER A 64 14.04 5.51 1.59
C SER A 64 12.76 6.19 1.07
N ARG A 65 12.33 5.82 -0.13
CA ARG A 65 11.16 6.34 -0.83
C ARG A 65 9.91 5.47 -0.64
N LEU A 66 9.97 4.48 0.26
CA LEU A 66 8.82 3.65 0.60
C LEU A 66 7.67 4.52 1.14
N GLY A 67 6.51 4.42 0.50
CA GLY A 67 5.33 5.21 0.84
C GLY A 67 5.28 6.59 0.18
N GLU A 68 6.28 6.98 -0.62
CA GLU A 68 6.21 8.19 -1.45
C GLU A 68 5.10 8.05 -2.50
N SER A 69 4.27 9.09 -2.61
CA SER A 69 3.10 9.12 -3.50
C SER A 69 2.89 10.51 -4.09
N TYR A 70 2.17 10.58 -5.21
CA TYR A 70 1.81 11.81 -5.90
C TYR A 70 0.35 11.76 -6.35
N GLN A 71 -0.25 12.95 -6.50
CA GLN A 71 -1.61 13.11 -7.01
C GLN A 71 -1.69 12.62 -8.47
N ALA A 72 -2.73 11.85 -8.79
CA ALA A 72 -2.95 11.28 -10.10
C ALA A 72 -4.45 11.17 -10.40
N ASP A 73 -4.81 11.20 -11.68
CA ASP A 73 -6.20 11.03 -12.09
C ASP A 73 -6.74 9.65 -11.68
N LEU A 74 -7.99 9.63 -11.23
CA LEU A 74 -8.70 8.39 -10.94
C LEU A 74 -8.96 7.65 -12.25
N ASN A 75 -8.77 6.32 -12.23
CA ASN A 75 -9.21 5.46 -13.33
C ASN A 75 -10.74 5.37 -13.28
N LEU A 76 -11.42 6.34 -13.90
CA LEU A 76 -12.88 6.43 -14.01
C LEU A 76 -13.42 5.53 -15.12
#